data_AF-A0A0D3EYE7-F1
#
_entry.id   AF-A0A0D3EYE7-F1
#
_cell.length_a   1.000
_cell.length_b   1.000
_cell.length_c   1.000
_cell.angle_alpha   90.00
_cell.angle_beta   90.00
_cell.angle_gamma   90.00
#
_symmetry.space_group_name_H-M   'P 1'
#
loop_
_entity.id
_entity.type
_entity.pdbx_description
1 polymer ?
#
loop_
_entity_poly.entity_id
_entity_poly.type
_entity_poly.pdbx_seq_one_letter_code
_entity_poly.pdbx_strand_id
1 'polypeptide(L)'
;MTFGQPRIGNAAFASFFKKYLPHAIRVTHGHDIVPHLPPYFSFFPQKTYHHFPREVWVHNVGLGSLVYSVEQICDDSGEDPSCCRSVSGSSVQDHIYYLGVSMHAEAWSSCRIVMDYSKLRYRMDINGNIVLSKHLGLSGDLEHSDQ
;
A
#
# COMPACT_ATOMS: atom_id res chain seq x y z
N MET A 1 0.74 -2.39 -5.66
CA MET A 1 0.51 -1.84 -4.31
C MET A 1 1.71 -2.19 -3.45
N THR A 2 2.14 -1.30 -2.57
CA THR A 2 3.23 -1.52 -1.61
C THR A 2 2.82 -1.07 -0.21
N PHE A 3 3.45 -1.60 0.83
CA PHE A 3 3.24 -1.23 2.23
C PHE A 3 4.58 -0.79 2.83
N GLY A 4 4.61 0.36 3.51
CA GLY A 4 5.81 0.84 4.19
C GLY A 4 7.00 1.11 3.27
N GLN A 5 6.75 1.36 1.99
CA GLN A 5 7.82 1.45 1.00
C GLN A 5 8.71 2.68 1.29
N PRO A 6 10.05 2.51 1.40
CA PRO A 6 10.99 3.61 1.48
C PRO A 6 11.12 4.31 0.13
N ARG A 7 11.61 5.54 0.07
CA ARG A 7 11.88 6.22 -1.20
C ARG A 7 12.94 5.46 -2.00
N ILE A 8 12.70 5.26 -3.28
CA ILE A 8 13.54 4.40 -4.14
C ILE A 8 14.26 5.14 -5.27
N GLY A 9 13.93 6.41 -5.51
CA GLY A 9 14.52 7.19 -6.58
C GLY A 9 14.39 8.69 -6.35
N ASN A 10 14.80 9.50 -7.32
CA ASN A 10 14.65 10.95 -7.29
C ASN A 10 13.35 11.40 -8.00
N ALA A 11 13.13 12.72 -8.11
CA ALA A 11 11.95 13.29 -8.78
C ALA A 11 11.79 12.84 -10.25
N ALA A 12 12.89 12.63 -10.97
CA ALA A 12 12.86 12.15 -12.36
C ALA A 12 12.37 10.70 -12.42
N PHE A 13 12.85 9.84 -11.52
CA PHE A 13 12.36 8.47 -11.38
C PHE A 13 10.88 8.45 -11.00
N ALA A 14 10.45 9.23 -10.00
CA ALA A 14 9.05 9.28 -9.57
C ALA A 14 8.11 9.71 -10.72
N SER A 15 8.53 10.70 -11.52
CA SER A 15 7.79 11.17 -12.71
C SER A 15 7.69 10.09 -13.79
N PHE A 16 8.80 9.37 -14.05
CA PHE A 16 8.81 8.25 -14.97
C PHE A 16 7.91 7.11 -14.46
N PHE A 17 7.98 6.79 -13.17
CA PHE A 17 7.14 5.77 -12.54
C PHE A 17 5.64 6.10 -12.69
N LYS A 18 5.23 7.36 -12.43
CA LYS A 18 3.84 7.83 -12.64
C LYS A 18 3.35 7.57 -14.07
N LYS A 19 4.22 7.78 -15.07
CA LYS A 19 3.87 7.59 -16.49
C LYS A 19 3.54 6.14 -16.83
N TYR A 20 4.30 5.17 -16.31
CA TYR A 20 4.12 3.75 -16.66
C TYR A 20 3.22 2.98 -15.69
N LEU A 21 3.13 3.44 -14.44
CA LEU A 21 2.36 2.80 -13.37
C LEU A 21 1.41 3.81 -12.70
N PRO A 22 0.45 4.39 -13.44
CA PRO A 22 -0.43 5.45 -12.94
C PRO A 22 -1.37 4.99 -11.80
N HIS A 23 -1.57 3.68 -11.67
CA HIS A 23 -2.44 3.07 -10.66
C HIS A 23 -1.66 2.40 -9.52
N ALA A 24 -0.34 2.61 -9.44
CA ALA A 24 0.42 2.15 -8.28
C ALA A 24 0.02 2.96 -7.04
N ILE A 25 -0.15 2.27 -5.92
CA ILE A 25 -0.52 2.83 -4.62
C ILE A 25 0.51 2.36 -3.61
N ARG A 26 0.99 3.26 -2.75
CA ARG A 26 1.69 2.90 -1.51
C ARG A 26 0.80 3.17 -0.31
N VAL A 27 0.82 2.25 0.65
CA VAL A 27 0.15 2.40 1.93
C VAL A 27 1.20 2.68 2.99
N THR A 28 1.02 3.76 3.75
CA THR A 28 1.84 4.16 4.89
C THR A 28 0.99 4.08 6.17
N HIS A 29 1.61 3.93 7.33
CA HIS A 29 0.88 3.75 8.59
C HIS A 29 1.48 4.57 9.72
N GLY A 30 0.66 5.38 10.39
CA GLY A 30 1.03 6.14 11.58
C GLY A 30 2.35 6.89 11.41
N HIS A 31 3.28 6.59 12.31
CA HIS A 31 4.64 7.14 12.39
C HIS A 31 5.68 6.11 11.92
N ASP A 32 5.33 5.23 10.98
CA ASP A 32 6.25 4.26 10.37
C ASP A 32 7.53 4.95 9.89
N ILE A 33 8.69 4.47 10.37
CA ILE A 33 9.99 5.04 10.02
C ILE A 33 10.40 4.82 8.55
N VAL A 34 9.97 3.73 7.93
CA VAL A 34 10.54 3.28 6.64
C VAL A 34 10.18 4.20 5.47
N PRO A 35 8.94 4.68 5.30
CA PRO A 35 8.59 5.66 4.28
C PRO A 35 9.36 6.99 4.38
N HIS A 36 9.95 7.28 5.55
CA HIS A 36 10.77 8.48 5.75
C HIS A 36 12.21 8.32 5.27
N LEU A 37 12.60 7.13 4.82
CA LEU A 37 13.96 6.80 4.38
C LEU A 37 14.05 6.56 2.86
N PRO A 38 15.16 6.92 2.20
CA PRO A 38 16.14 7.92 2.65
C PRO A 38 15.48 9.29 2.92
N PRO A 39 16.07 10.16 3.76
CA PRO A 39 15.44 11.40 4.20
C PRO A 39 15.02 12.35 3.08
N TYR A 40 13.90 13.05 3.29
CA TYR A 40 13.49 14.18 2.45
C TYR A 40 14.20 15.46 2.92
N PHE A 41 14.94 16.10 2.02
CA PHE A 41 15.67 17.33 2.33
C PHE A 41 14.93 18.56 1.78
N SER A 42 14.13 19.21 2.62
CA SER A 42 13.35 20.41 2.22
C SER A 42 14.21 21.58 1.74
N PHE A 43 15.48 21.66 2.17
CA PHE A 43 16.42 22.70 1.78
C PHE A 43 17.13 22.42 0.43
N PHE A 44 17.07 21.17 -0.08
CA PHE A 44 17.56 20.80 -1.41
C PHE A 44 16.60 19.81 -2.10
N PRO A 45 15.37 20.24 -2.45
CA PRO A 45 14.32 19.34 -2.97
C PRO A 45 14.68 18.71 -4.32
N GLN A 46 15.58 19.33 -5.09
CA GLN A 46 16.05 18.82 -6.38
C GLN A 46 17.00 17.62 -6.24
N LYS A 47 17.62 17.43 -5.07
CA LYS A 47 18.60 16.36 -4.81
C LYS A 47 18.12 15.33 -3.80
N THR A 48 16.86 15.42 -3.39
CA THR A 48 16.29 14.46 -2.45
C THR A 48 15.70 13.26 -3.17
N TYR A 49 15.48 12.20 -2.40
CA TYR A 49 14.70 11.06 -2.88
C TYR A 49 13.22 11.46 -2.87
N HIS A 50 12.46 10.89 -3.80
CA HIS A 50 11.03 11.14 -3.96
C HIS A 50 10.30 9.81 -4.05
N HIS A 51 9.15 9.75 -3.41
CA HIS A 51 8.16 8.72 -3.63
C HIS A 51 7.45 8.90 -4.97
N PHE A 52 6.84 7.81 -5.46
CA PHE A 52 5.84 7.92 -6.51
C PHE A 52 4.51 8.47 -5.94
N PRO A 53 3.64 9.05 -6.79
CA PRO A 53 2.54 9.93 -6.37
C PRO A 53 1.60 9.40 -5.31
N ARG A 54 0.90 8.28 -5.58
CA ARG A 54 -0.30 7.95 -4.82
C ARG A 54 0.03 7.26 -3.49
N GLU A 55 -0.22 7.99 -2.41
CA GLU A 55 -0.19 7.50 -1.04
C GLU A 55 -1.60 7.34 -0.47
N VAL A 56 -1.77 6.29 0.32
CA VAL A 56 -2.87 6.14 1.28
C VAL A 56 -2.24 6.03 2.67
N TRP A 57 -2.42 7.06 3.49
CA TRP A 57 -1.89 7.10 4.85
C TRP A 57 -2.95 6.62 5.84
N VAL A 58 -2.69 5.50 6.48
CA VAL A 58 -3.53 4.95 7.54
C VAL A 58 -3.04 5.51 8.86
N HIS A 59 -3.87 6.25 9.58
CA HIS A 59 -3.46 6.82 10.87
C HIS A 59 -4.64 6.99 11.81
N ASN A 60 -4.35 7.25 13.07
CA ASN A 60 -5.38 7.50 14.07
C ASN A 60 -5.69 9.00 14.15
N VAL A 61 -6.98 9.33 14.20
CA VAL A 61 -7.48 10.69 14.47
C VAL A 61 -8.24 10.67 15.79
N GLY A 62 -7.99 11.70 16.61
CA GLY A 62 -8.67 11.91 17.88
C GLY A 62 -9.79 12.95 17.76
N LEU A 63 -10.98 12.65 18.27
CA LEU A 63 -12.06 13.62 18.51
C LEU A 63 -12.51 13.52 19.97
N GLY A 64 -11.91 14.33 20.84
CA GLY A 64 -12.12 14.24 22.28
C GLY A 64 -11.47 12.98 22.86
N SER A 65 -12.26 12.09 23.47
CA SER A 65 -11.79 10.79 23.99
C SER A 65 -11.85 9.65 22.95
N LEU A 66 -12.40 9.90 21.76
CA LEU A 66 -12.54 8.91 20.70
C LEU A 66 -11.29 8.92 19.82
N VAL A 67 -10.65 7.76 19.67
CA VAL A 67 -9.57 7.53 18.72
C VAL A 67 -10.05 6.50 17.70
N TYR A 68 -9.97 6.83 16.42
CA TYR A 68 -10.34 5.92 15.34
C TYR A 68 -9.33 5.98 14.20
N SER A 69 -9.15 4.85 13.53
CA SER A 69 -8.26 4.71 12.39
C SER A 69 -8.96 5.21 11.12
N VAL A 70 -8.27 6.03 10.33
CA VAL A 70 -8.74 6.57 9.06
C VAL A 70 -7.76 6.27 7.94
N GLU A 71 -8.26 6.24 6.72
CA GLU A 71 -7.48 6.12 5.49
C GLU A 71 -7.51 7.48 4.77
N GLN A 72 -6.41 8.24 4.84
CA GLN A 72 -6.27 9.50 4.14
C GLN A 72 -5.64 9.27 2.76
N ILE A 73 -6.35 9.67 1.70
CA ILE A 73 -5.80 9.69 0.34
C ILE A 73 -5.04 11.00 0.17
N CYS A 74 -3.74 10.90 -0.11
CA CYS A 74 -2.87 12.07 -0.28
C CYS A 74 -2.94 12.61 -1.71
N ASP A 75 -2.35 13.78 -1.90
CA ASP A 75 -2.20 14.40 -3.22
C ASP A 75 -1.36 13.56 -4.20
N ASP A 76 -1.20 14.05 -5.42
CA ASP A 76 -0.47 13.36 -6.48
C ASP A 76 1.00 13.84 -6.64
N SER A 77 1.53 14.54 -5.64
CA SER A 77 2.91 15.03 -5.62
C SER A 77 3.91 13.92 -5.30
N GLY A 78 3.50 12.95 -4.50
CA GLY A 78 4.38 11.93 -3.92
C GLY A 78 4.97 12.32 -2.56
N GLU A 79 5.05 13.60 -2.21
CA GLU A 79 5.66 14.07 -0.96
C GLU A 79 4.74 15.06 -0.22
N ASP A 80 3.44 14.73 -0.17
CA ASP A 80 2.38 15.55 0.42
C ASP A 80 2.73 15.96 1.88
N PRO A 81 2.90 17.27 2.18
CA PRO A 81 3.18 17.77 3.52
C PRO A 81 2.15 17.38 4.58
N SER A 82 0.92 17.09 4.18
CA SER A 82 -0.23 16.86 5.07
C SER A 82 -0.50 15.40 5.39
N CYS A 83 0.22 14.48 4.75
CA CYS A 83 0.11 13.03 4.97
C CYS A 83 1.22 12.50 5.88
N CYS A 84 1.79 11.31 5.63
CA CYS A 84 2.82 10.75 6.51
C CYS A 84 4.02 11.68 6.67
N ARG A 85 4.30 12.56 5.68
CA ARG A 85 5.37 13.57 5.78
C ARG A 85 5.12 14.64 6.84
N SER A 86 3.90 14.75 7.38
CA SER A 86 3.54 15.66 8.47
C SER A 86 4.05 15.18 9.83
N VAL A 87 4.38 13.88 9.96
CA VAL A 87 4.84 13.28 11.23
C VAL A 87 6.31 12.89 11.17
N SER A 88 6.89 12.66 12.34
CA SER A 88 8.23 12.07 12.44
C SER A 88 8.12 10.55 12.33
N GLY A 89 8.88 9.93 11.43
CA GLY A 89 9.02 8.48 11.32
C GLY A 89 9.77 7.90 12.52
N SER A 90 9.05 7.60 13.60
CA SER A 90 9.60 7.21 14.91
C SER A 90 9.15 5.84 15.40
N SER A 91 8.39 5.10 14.61
CA SER A 91 7.79 3.83 15.02
C SER A 91 8.18 2.70 14.05
N VAL A 92 8.93 1.71 14.54
CA VAL A 92 9.10 0.43 13.85
C VAL A 92 7.84 -0.42 14.00
N GLN A 93 7.10 -0.24 15.11
CA GLN A 93 5.86 -0.96 15.35
C GLN A 93 4.81 -0.65 14.28
N ASP A 94 4.71 0.62 13.87
CA ASP A 94 3.75 1.04 12.84
C ASP A 94 4.12 0.46 11.46
N HIS A 95 5.39 0.14 11.24
CA HIS A 95 5.87 -0.59 10.05
C HIS A 95 5.50 -2.07 10.05
N ILE A 96 5.27 -2.68 11.21
CA ILE A 96 4.97 -4.10 11.31
C ILE A 96 3.48 -4.37 11.01
N TYR A 97 2.60 -3.39 11.24
CA TYR A 97 1.16 -3.58 11.14
C TYR A 97 0.55 -2.65 10.09
N TYR A 98 -0.22 -3.21 9.16
CA TYR A 98 -1.04 -2.43 8.22
C TYR A 98 -2.45 -3.01 8.16
N LEU A 99 -3.46 -2.13 8.25
CA LEU A 99 -4.87 -2.52 8.14
C LEU A 99 -5.27 -3.66 9.10
N GLY A 100 -4.68 -3.68 10.30
CA GLY A 100 -4.91 -4.71 11.31
C GLY A 100 -4.16 -6.04 11.07
N VAL A 101 -3.32 -6.13 10.04
CA VAL A 101 -2.55 -7.32 9.69
C VAL A 101 -1.07 -7.11 10.02
N SER A 102 -0.48 -8.04 10.77
CA SER A 102 0.97 -8.09 10.97
C SER A 102 1.66 -8.59 9.69
N MET A 103 2.63 -7.80 9.21
CA MET A 103 3.40 -8.05 7.98
C MET A 103 4.83 -8.57 8.26
N HIS A 104 5.19 -8.79 9.52
CA HIS A 104 6.50 -9.32 9.91
C HIS A 104 6.56 -10.85 9.83
N ALA A 105 7.76 -11.38 9.58
CA ALA A 105 8.06 -12.81 9.66
C ALA A 105 9.11 -13.05 10.77
N GLU A 106 8.68 -13.63 11.90
CA GLU A 106 9.57 -13.92 13.04
C GLU A 106 10.52 -15.10 12.82
N ALA A 107 10.14 -16.02 11.93
CA ALA A 107 10.89 -17.24 11.67
C ALA A 107 10.81 -17.62 10.19
N TRP A 108 11.81 -18.37 9.73
CA TRP A 108 11.75 -18.99 8.41
C TRP A 108 10.47 -19.84 8.31
N SER A 109 9.74 -19.75 7.20
CA SER A 109 8.50 -20.48 6.91
C SER A 109 7.27 -20.18 7.81
N SER A 110 7.27 -19.11 8.61
CA SER A 110 6.07 -18.67 9.34
C SER A 110 5.15 -17.74 8.53
N CYS A 111 5.55 -17.39 7.30
CA CYS A 111 4.79 -16.52 6.42
C CYS A 111 3.47 -17.18 5.99
N ARG A 112 2.36 -16.46 6.16
CA ARG A 112 1.04 -16.87 5.67
C ARG A 112 0.47 -15.80 4.74
N ILE A 113 -0.14 -16.23 3.65
CA ILE A 113 -0.95 -15.34 2.81
C ILE A 113 -2.27 -15.07 3.54
N VAL A 114 -2.50 -13.81 3.91
CA VAL A 114 -3.77 -13.35 4.51
C VAL A 114 -4.71 -12.93 3.39
N MET A 115 -5.89 -13.55 3.34
CA MET A 115 -6.88 -13.34 2.29
C MET A 115 -8.29 -13.34 2.87
N ASP A 116 -9.14 -12.44 2.39
CA ASP A 116 -10.58 -12.53 2.60
C ASP A 116 -11.21 -13.47 1.57
N TYR A 117 -11.34 -14.73 1.94
CA TYR A 117 -11.92 -15.78 1.10
C TYR A 117 -13.40 -15.53 0.75
N SER A 118 -14.10 -14.64 1.46
CA SER A 118 -15.49 -14.30 1.15
C SER A 118 -15.63 -13.36 -0.06
N LYS A 119 -14.54 -12.67 -0.45
CA LYS A 119 -14.50 -11.70 -1.55
C LYS A 119 -13.69 -12.15 -2.76
N LEU A 120 -12.93 -13.24 -2.63
CA LEU A 120 -12.10 -13.74 -3.73
C LEU A 120 -12.91 -14.57 -4.73
N ARG A 121 -12.94 -14.11 -5.98
CA ARG A 121 -13.25 -14.96 -7.15
C ARG A 121 -11.97 -15.65 -7.62
N TYR A 122 -11.51 -16.65 -6.88
CA TYR A 122 -10.36 -17.48 -7.26
C TYR A 122 -10.84 -18.86 -7.74
N ARG A 123 -10.07 -19.49 -8.62
CA ARG A 123 -10.21 -20.92 -8.92
C ARG A 123 -8.94 -21.62 -8.43
N MET A 124 -9.08 -22.78 -7.81
CA MET A 124 -7.94 -23.65 -7.57
C MET A 124 -7.80 -24.60 -8.76
N ASP A 125 -6.58 -24.76 -9.27
CA ASP A 125 -6.30 -25.79 -10.27
C ASP A 125 -6.25 -27.19 -9.62
N ILE A 126 -6.14 -28.23 -10.45
CA ILE A 126 -6.05 -29.62 -9.99
C ILE A 126 -4.82 -29.91 -9.12
N ASN A 127 -3.84 -29.02 -9.10
CA ASN A 127 -2.61 -29.13 -8.34
C ASN A 127 -2.66 -28.32 -7.03
N GLY A 128 -3.79 -27.67 -6.73
CA GLY A 128 -3.97 -26.84 -5.53
C GLY A 128 -3.36 -25.44 -5.64
N ASN A 129 -2.97 -24.99 -6.83
CA ASN A 129 -2.50 -23.62 -7.03
C ASN A 129 -3.68 -22.66 -7.11
N ILE A 130 -3.52 -21.49 -6.49
CA ILE A 130 -4.51 -20.42 -6.55
C ILE A 130 -4.37 -19.68 -7.88
N VAL A 131 -5.39 -19.78 -8.74
CA VAL A 131 -5.49 -19.03 -9.99
C VAL A 131 -6.31 -17.76 -9.75
N LEU A 132 -5.63 -16.62 -9.80
CA LEU A 132 -6.23 -15.29 -9.67
C LEU A 132 -6.59 -14.73 -11.04
N SER A 133 -7.87 -14.42 -11.27
CA SER A 133 -8.32 -13.75 -12.50
C SER A 133 -8.40 -12.23 -12.32
N LYS A 134 -7.82 -11.48 -13.25
CA LYS A 134 -7.86 -10.00 -13.28
C LYS A 134 -9.18 -9.45 -13.85
N HIS A 135 -10.01 -10.29 -14.46
CA HIS A 135 -11.23 -9.84 -15.14
C HIS A 135 -12.41 -9.67 -14.17
N LEU A 136 -12.88 -8.42 -14.02
CA LEU A 136 -14.20 -8.15 -13.47
C LEU A 136 -15.27 -8.60 -14.47
N GLY A 137 -16.04 -9.62 -14.11
CA GLY A 137 -17.38 -9.85 -14.67
C GLY A 137 -17.47 -10.50 -16.05
N LEU A 138 -17.19 -11.80 -16.13
CA LEU A 138 -17.91 -12.71 -17.04
C LEU A 138 -18.27 -13.97 -16.24
N SER A 139 -19.34 -13.86 -15.47
CA SER A 139 -20.06 -15.01 -14.90
C SER A 139 -21.54 -14.66 -15.00
N GLY A 140 -22.06 -14.89 -16.19
CA GLY A 140 -23.44 -14.78 -16.62
C GLY A 140 -23.43 -15.21 -18.08
N ASP A 141 -24.22 -16.23 -18.41
CA ASP A 141 -24.47 -16.76 -19.75
C ASP A 141 -23.47 -17.80 -20.25
N LEU A 142 -23.56 -19.00 -19.66
CA LEU A 142 -23.52 -20.26 -20.40
C LEU A 142 -24.23 -21.32 -19.53
N GLU A 143 -25.53 -21.08 -19.28
CA GLU A 143 -26.47 -22.16 -19.02
C GLU A 143 -27.28 -22.42 -20.29
N HIS A 144 -27.32 -23.70 -20.67
CA HIS A 144 -28.33 -24.35 -21.50
C HIS A 144 -28.53 -23.86 -22.94
N SER A 145 -28.01 -24.67 -23.87
CA SER A 145 -28.79 -25.05 -25.03
C SER A 145 -28.48 -26.52 -25.34
N ASP A 146 -29.27 -27.40 -24.72
CA ASP A 146 -29.58 -28.72 -25.28
C ASP A 146 -30.34 -28.49 -26.60
N GLN A 147 -29.71 -28.91 -27.70
CA GLN A 147 -30.33 -29.59 -28.83
C GLN A 147 -29.27 -30.28 -29.68
#